data_AF-A0A7K7XWG5-F1
#
_entry.id   AF-A0A7K7XWG5-F1
#
_cell.length_a   1.000
_cell.length_b   1.000
_cell.length_c   1.000
_cell.angle_alpha   90.00
_cell.angle_beta   90.00
_cell.angle_gamma   90.00
#
_symmetry.space_group_name_H-M   'P 1'
#
loop_
_entity.id
_entity.type
_entity.pdbx_description
1 polymer ?
#
loop_
_entity_poly.entity_id
_entity_poly.type
_entity_poly.pdbx_seq_one_letter_code
_entity_poly.pdbx_strand_id
1 'polypeptide(L)'
;MLYFQLVIMAGTVLLAYYFEYTDTFQVHIQGFFCQDGNLMKPYPGTEDESFISPLVLYCVLASTPTAIIFIGEISMYFIKSTRETLIIQEKTILTGECCYLNPLLRRIIRFIGVFAFGLFATDIFVNAGQVVTGNLAPYFLTVCKPNYTGNDCRAHHQFINNGNICTGDVEVIEKARRSFPSKHAALSIYSALYATMYITSTIKTKSSRLAKPVLCLGTLCAAFLTGLNRVSEYRNHCSDVIAGFILGSAVALFLGICVVHNFKGSHAAPSKPKPEDPRGMPLMAFPRVESPLETLSAQ
;
A
#
# COMPACT_ATOMS: atom_id res chain seq x y z
N MET A 1 -5.93 19.98 18.09
CA MET A 1 -6.06 18.79 17.22
C MET A 1 -4.72 18.16 16.83
N LEU A 2 -3.69 18.92 16.41
CA LEU A 2 -2.36 18.36 16.10
C LEU A 2 -1.74 17.55 17.25
N TYR A 3 -1.84 18.03 18.49
CA TYR A 3 -1.32 17.32 19.67
C TYR A 3 -1.90 15.90 19.82
N PHE A 4 -3.22 15.75 19.67
CA PHE A 4 -3.89 14.45 19.76
C PHE A 4 -3.43 13.49 18.65
N GLN A 5 -3.23 13.99 17.43
CA GLN A 5 -2.70 13.20 16.32
C GLN A 5 -1.25 12.75 16.59
N LEU A 6 -0.42 13.61 17.17
CA LEU A 6 0.96 13.26 17.56
C LEU A 6 0.99 12.18 18.64
N VAL A 7 0.10 12.25 19.63
CA VAL A 7 0.00 11.22 20.69
C VAL A 7 -0.41 9.88 20.10
N ILE A 8 -1.41 9.85 19.21
CA ILE A 8 -1.80 8.62 18.50
C ILE A 8 -0.62 8.06 17.71
N MET A 9 0.07 8.90 16.93
CA MET A 9 1.24 8.48 16.15
C MET A 9 2.35 7.92 17.03
N ALA A 10 2.69 8.60 18.13
CA ALA A 10 3.69 8.11 19.08
C ALA A 10 3.29 6.76 19.69
N GLY A 11 2.02 6.61 20.08
CA GLY A 11 1.48 5.35 20.59
C GLY A 11 1.55 4.22 19.56
N THR A 12 1.23 4.48 18.29
CA THR A 12 1.35 3.48 17.22
C THR A 12 2.80 3.09 16.94
N VAL A 13 3.73 4.04 16.94
CA VAL A 13 5.16 3.75 16.74
C VAL A 13 5.70 2.92 17.90
N LEU A 14 5.34 3.29 19.13
CA LEU A 14 5.74 2.56 20.33
C LEU A 14 5.20 1.12 20.28
N LEU A 15 3.93 0.93 19.91
CA LEU A 15 3.32 -0.39 19.81
C LEU A 15 3.98 -1.24 18.71
N ALA A 16 4.26 -0.66 17.54
CA ALA A 16 5.00 -1.33 16.48
C ALA A 16 6.41 -1.76 16.95
N TYR A 17 7.10 -0.88 17.67
CA TYR A 17 8.41 -1.20 18.27
C TYR A 17 8.33 -2.39 19.25
N TYR A 18 7.32 -2.43 20.12
CA TYR A 18 7.12 -3.57 21.03
C TYR A 18 6.87 -4.88 20.26
N PHE A 19 6.05 -4.85 19.22
CA PHE A 19 5.82 -6.06 18.40
C PHE A 19 7.08 -6.55 17.67
N GLU A 20 7.93 -5.62 17.22
CA GLU A 20 9.11 -5.97 16.40
C GLU A 20 10.30 -6.40 17.25
N TYR A 21 10.58 -5.69 18.35
CA TYR A 21 11.85 -5.79 19.07
C TYR A 21 11.73 -6.38 20.48
N THR A 22 10.52 -6.73 20.92
CA THR A 22 10.35 -7.31 22.26
C THR A 22 9.61 -8.63 22.19
N ASP A 23 10.03 -9.58 23.02
CA ASP A 23 9.37 -10.89 23.19
C ASP A 23 8.17 -10.83 24.14
N THR A 24 7.59 -9.62 24.28
CA THR A 24 6.42 -9.36 25.12
C THR A 24 5.24 -10.23 24.71
N PHE A 25 5.13 -10.55 23.42
CA PHE A 25 4.08 -11.38 22.86
C PHE A 25 4.64 -12.72 22.37
N GLN A 26 4.31 -13.78 23.10
CA GLN A 26 4.73 -15.15 22.77
C GLN A 26 3.95 -15.68 21.57
N VAL A 27 4.67 -16.26 20.60
CA VAL A 27 4.07 -16.82 19.39
C VAL A 27 3.28 -18.08 19.73
N HIS A 28 2.07 -18.21 19.18
CA HIS A 28 1.26 -19.40 19.34
C HIS A 28 1.98 -20.64 18.78
N ILE A 29 2.00 -21.74 19.54
CA ILE A 29 2.66 -22.97 19.11
C ILE A 29 1.65 -23.81 18.34
N GLN A 30 1.73 -23.78 17.01
CA GLN A 30 0.99 -24.69 16.15
C GLN A 30 1.69 -26.06 16.07
N GLY A 31 0.87 -27.11 16.01
CA GLY A 31 1.35 -28.47 15.77
C GLY A 31 1.69 -28.75 14.31
N PHE A 32 2.51 -29.77 14.07
CA PHE A 32 2.99 -30.14 12.73
C PHE A 32 3.22 -31.64 12.58
N PHE A 33 3.34 -32.09 11.32
CA PHE A 33 3.75 -33.45 10.99
C PHE A 33 5.25 -33.50 10.72
N CYS A 34 5.96 -34.49 11.25
CA CYS A 34 7.42 -34.57 11.12
C CYS A 34 7.90 -34.78 9.68
N GLN A 35 7.06 -35.30 8.79
CA GLN A 35 7.39 -35.59 7.39
C GLN A 35 6.48 -34.82 6.42
N ASP A 36 6.25 -33.53 6.70
CA ASP A 36 5.52 -32.64 5.80
C ASP A 36 6.46 -32.01 4.75
N GLY A 37 6.31 -32.44 3.49
CA GLY A 37 7.10 -31.92 2.36
C GLY A 37 6.91 -30.43 2.07
N ASN A 38 5.87 -29.79 2.60
CA ASN A 38 5.66 -28.34 2.51
C ASN A 38 6.51 -27.56 3.51
N LEU A 39 6.94 -28.20 4.62
CA LEU A 39 7.74 -27.59 5.69
C LEU A 39 9.23 -27.99 5.65
N MET A 40 9.61 -28.85 4.70
CA MET A 40 10.98 -29.35 4.48
C MET A 40 11.74 -28.58 3.40
N LYS A 41 11.34 -27.35 3.06
CA LYS A 41 12.08 -26.52 2.09
C LYS A 41 13.45 -26.12 2.64
N PRO A 42 14.45 -25.89 1.78
CA PRO A 42 15.78 -25.49 2.23
C PRO A 42 15.71 -24.16 2.99
N TYR A 43 16.55 -24.03 4.01
CA TYR A 43 16.65 -22.78 4.78
C TYR A 43 17.23 -21.68 3.88
N PRO A 44 16.51 -20.55 3.67
CA PRO A 44 16.95 -19.50 2.75
C PRO A 44 17.99 -18.54 3.34
N GLY A 45 18.52 -18.83 4.52
CA GLY A 45 19.47 -17.95 5.20
C GLY A 45 18.80 -16.85 6.02
N THR A 46 19.63 -15.94 6.53
CA THR A 46 19.16 -14.80 7.34
C THR A 46 18.34 -13.81 6.50
N GLU A 47 17.55 -12.94 7.12
CA GLU A 47 16.79 -11.91 6.36
C GLU A 47 17.71 -10.93 5.59
N ASP A 48 18.98 -10.77 6.01
CA ASP A 48 19.96 -9.95 5.30
C ASP A 48 20.45 -10.57 3.98
N GLU A 49 20.37 -11.89 3.87
CA GLU A 49 20.68 -12.65 2.66
C GLU A 49 19.47 -12.76 1.70
N SER A 50 18.31 -12.23 2.09
CA SER A 50 17.15 -12.16 1.19
C SER A 50 17.45 -11.24 0.00
N PHE A 51 16.90 -11.60 -1.16
CA PHE A 51 16.88 -10.78 -2.36
C PHE A 51 16.39 -9.36 -2.10
N ILE A 52 15.48 -9.20 -1.13
CA ILE A 52 15.04 -7.89 -0.63
C ILE A 52 15.31 -7.82 0.87
N SER A 53 16.50 -7.31 1.22
CA SER A 53 16.84 -7.02 2.61
C SER A 53 15.80 -6.08 3.25
N PRO A 54 15.44 -6.29 4.54
CA PRO A 54 14.45 -5.47 5.24
C PRO A 54 14.76 -3.97 5.21
N LEU A 55 16.04 -3.58 5.29
CA LEU A 55 16.46 -2.18 5.22
C LEU A 55 16.04 -1.55 3.88
N VAL A 56 16.37 -2.22 2.77
CA VAL A 56 16.03 -1.75 1.41
C VAL A 56 14.52 -1.66 1.25
N LEU A 57 13.79 -2.67 1.72
CA LEU A 57 12.34 -2.67 1.70
C LEU A 57 11.78 -1.43 2.42
N TYR A 58 12.10 -1.23 3.70
CA TYR A 58 11.55 -0.12 4.47
C TYR A 58 11.92 1.24 3.88
N CYS A 59 13.16 1.40 3.41
CA CYS A 59 13.59 2.61 2.71
C CYS A 59 12.77 2.87 1.44
N VAL A 60 12.58 1.87 0.58
CA VAL A 60 11.80 2.01 -0.67
C VAL A 60 10.33 2.28 -0.37
N LEU A 61 9.74 1.56 0.58
CA LEU A 61 8.33 1.70 0.95
C LEU A 61 8.01 3.06 1.56
N ALA A 62 8.93 3.63 2.34
CA ALA A 62 8.77 4.95 2.94
C ALA A 62 9.10 6.08 1.94
N SER A 63 10.20 5.96 1.20
CA SER A 63 10.66 7.01 0.28
C SER A 63 9.76 7.16 -0.95
N THR A 64 9.24 6.06 -1.51
CA THR A 64 8.47 6.11 -2.76
C THR A 64 7.19 6.96 -2.64
N PRO A 65 6.27 6.70 -1.70
CA PRO A 65 5.07 7.54 -1.54
C PRO A 65 5.42 8.95 -1.07
N THR A 66 6.42 9.11 -0.20
CA THR A 66 6.84 10.43 0.31
C THR A 66 7.35 11.32 -0.82
N ALA A 67 8.20 10.79 -1.70
CA ALA A 67 8.70 11.50 -2.87
C ALA A 67 7.57 11.84 -3.85
N ILE A 68 6.66 10.89 -4.11
CA ILE A 68 5.49 11.13 -4.98
C ILE A 68 4.60 12.24 -4.41
N ILE A 69 4.36 12.24 -3.10
CA ILE A 69 3.57 13.27 -2.42
C ILE A 69 4.27 14.62 -2.52
N PHE A 70 5.55 14.69 -2.17
CA PHE A 70 6.33 15.92 -2.18
C PHE A 70 6.41 16.54 -3.58
N ILE A 71 6.79 15.75 -4.59
CA ILE A 71 6.85 16.19 -5.99
C ILE A 71 5.47 16.59 -6.48
N GLY A 72 4.43 15.83 -6.15
CA GLY A 72 3.05 16.12 -6.53
C GLY A 72 2.54 17.45 -5.96
N GLU A 73 2.76 17.71 -4.67
CA GLU A 73 2.33 18.95 -4.02
C GLU A 73 3.14 20.15 -4.51
N ILE A 74 4.46 20.00 -4.72
CA ILE A 74 5.31 21.06 -5.29
C ILE A 74 4.90 21.39 -6.72
N SER A 75 4.68 20.37 -7.55
CA SER A 75 4.23 20.57 -8.94
C SER A 75 2.88 21.28 -8.98
N MET A 76 1.94 20.89 -8.12
CA MET A 76 0.64 21.55 -7.99
C MET A 76 0.76 22.98 -7.47
N TYR A 77 1.68 23.24 -6.54
CA TYR A 77 1.98 24.59 -6.09
C TYR A 77 2.49 25.46 -7.22
N PHE A 78 3.47 25.00 -7.99
CA PHE A 78 3.98 25.78 -9.12
C PHE A 78 2.90 26.00 -10.19
N ILE A 79 2.11 24.99 -10.54
CA ILE A 79 1.01 25.16 -11.51
C ILE A 79 -0.04 26.14 -11.00
N LYS A 80 -0.44 26.01 -9.73
CA LYS A 80 -1.43 26.91 -9.11
C LYS A 80 -0.87 28.31 -8.95
N SER A 81 0.37 28.44 -8.49
CA SER A 81 1.09 29.70 -8.38
C SER A 81 1.15 30.33 -9.75
N THR A 82 1.64 29.69 -10.80
CA THR A 82 1.67 30.26 -12.16
C THR A 82 0.29 30.70 -12.64
N ARG A 83 -0.79 29.93 -12.34
CA ARG A 83 -2.17 30.35 -12.66
C ARG A 83 -2.64 31.54 -11.84
N GLU A 84 -2.33 31.56 -10.55
CA GLU A 84 -2.61 32.70 -9.67
C GLU A 84 -1.76 33.90 -10.07
N THR A 85 -0.48 33.78 -10.46
CA THR A 85 0.33 34.89 -10.98
C THR A 85 -0.20 35.41 -12.31
N LEU A 86 -0.74 34.54 -13.17
CA LEU A 86 -1.44 34.93 -14.41
C LEU A 86 -2.75 35.69 -14.12
N ILE A 87 -3.45 35.35 -13.03
CA ILE A 87 -4.68 36.02 -12.57
C ILE A 87 -4.37 37.28 -11.73
N ILE A 88 -3.27 37.29 -10.97
CA ILE A 88 -2.81 38.39 -10.10
C ILE A 88 -2.15 39.49 -10.93
N GLN A 89 -1.62 39.19 -12.12
CA GLN A 89 -1.30 40.26 -13.09
C GLN A 89 -2.53 41.12 -13.43
N GLU A 90 -3.75 40.60 -13.24
CA GLU A 90 -5.02 41.34 -13.35
C GLU A 90 -5.50 41.97 -12.03
N LYS A 91 -5.03 41.49 -10.88
CA LYS A 91 -5.40 41.99 -9.55
C LYS A 91 -4.22 41.94 -8.59
N THR A 92 -3.39 42.98 -8.64
CA THR A 92 -2.60 43.41 -7.49
C THR A 92 -3.53 43.59 -6.29
N ILE A 93 -3.10 43.13 -5.11
CA ILE A 93 -3.20 43.81 -3.79
C ILE A 93 -2.94 42.77 -2.68
N LEU A 94 -1.79 42.95 -2.03
CA LEU A 94 -1.61 43.01 -0.57
C LEU A 94 -2.29 41.94 0.31
N THR A 95 -1.50 41.06 0.94
CA THR A 95 -1.61 40.82 2.40
C THR A 95 -0.43 39.99 2.93
N GLY A 96 0.18 40.48 4.02
CA GLY A 96 1.01 39.69 4.93
C GLY A 96 0.35 39.59 6.30
N GLU A 97 0.66 38.55 7.09
CA GLU A 97 1.34 38.61 8.40
C GLU A 97 1.35 37.25 9.14
N CYS A 98 2.15 37.19 10.21
CA CYS A 98 2.95 36.08 10.74
C CYS A 98 2.23 34.81 11.29
N CYS A 99 2.99 33.70 11.23
CA CYS A 99 2.72 32.35 11.75
C CYS A 99 1.69 31.48 11.03
N TYR A 100 1.46 31.71 9.73
CA TYR A 100 0.81 30.73 8.86
C TYR A 100 1.84 29.75 8.29
N LEU A 101 1.85 28.49 8.75
CA LEU A 101 2.51 27.42 7.99
C LEU A 101 2.01 27.48 6.55
N ASN A 102 2.93 27.48 5.58
CA ASN A 102 2.59 27.50 4.16
C ASN A 102 1.50 26.44 3.91
N PRO A 103 0.40 26.78 3.20
CA PRO A 103 -0.69 25.83 2.97
C PRO A 103 -0.21 24.53 2.31
N LEU A 104 0.90 24.59 1.57
CA LEU A 104 1.64 23.44 1.05
C LEU A 104 2.17 22.52 2.14
N LEU A 105 2.89 23.09 3.10
CA LEU A 105 3.52 22.33 4.19
C LEU A 105 2.47 21.64 5.04
N ARG A 106 1.35 22.33 5.32
CA ARG A 106 0.19 21.74 6.01
C ARG A 106 -0.38 20.53 5.25
N ARG A 107 -0.48 20.64 3.93
CA ARG A 107 -1.02 19.57 3.08
C ARG A 107 -0.06 18.36 2.99
N ILE A 108 1.23 18.63 2.80
CA ILE A 108 2.29 17.61 2.79
C ILE A 108 2.30 16.83 4.12
N ILE A 109 2.32 17.54 5.26
CA ILE A 109 2.30 16.93 6.59
C ILE A 109 1.05 16.05 6.78
N ARG A 110 -0.11 16.50 6.28
CA ARG A 110 -1.35 15.71 6.37
C ARG A 110 -1.26 14.39 5.59
N PHE A 111 -0.80 14.42 4.34
CA PHE A 111 -0.71 13.21 3.51
C PHE A 111 0.38 12.26 4.00
N ILE A 112 1.55 12.77 4.38
CA ILE A 112 2.64 11.96 4.93
C ILE A 112 2.23 11.39 6.30
N GLY A 113 1.57 12.18 7.15
CA GLY A 113 1.12 11.72 8.46
C GLY A 113 0.11 10.57 8.38
N VAL A 114 -0.87 10.66 7.47
CA VAL A 114 -1.84 9.56 7.26
C VAL A 114 -1.16 8.33 6.65
N PHE A 115 -0.20 8.52 5.75
CA PHE A 115 0.58 7.43 5.19
C PHE A 115 1.40 6.70 6.26
N ALA A 116 2.14 7.46 7.09
CA ALA A 116 2.94 6.88 8.17
C ALA A 116 2.06 6.13 9.16
N PHE A 117 0.92 6.71 9.56
CA PHE A 117 -0.04 6.04 10.44
C PHE A 117 -0.48 4.68 9.89
N GLY A 118 -0.85 4.62 8.61
CA GLY A 118 -1.30 3.36 8.02
C GLY A 118 -0.19 2.35 7.79
N LEU A 119 1.04 2.80 7.56
CA LEU A 119 2.21 1.93 7.49
C LEU A 119 2.44 1.22 8.82
N PHE A 120 2.48 1.97 9.93
CA PHE A 120 2.59 1.39 11.28
C PHE A 120 1.38 0.56 11.68
N ALA A 121 0.16 0.96 11.32
CA ALA A 121 -1.03 0.16 11.58
C ALA A 121 -0.96 -1.18 10.84
N THR A 122 -0.56 -1.18 9.57
CA THR A 122 -0.38 -2.42 8.79
C THR A 122 0.67 -3.33 9.41
N ASP A 123 1.80 -2.76 9.84
CA ASP A 123 2.87 -3.46 10.55
C ASP A 123 2.35 -4.15 11.82
N ILE A 124 1.62 -3.42 12.67
CA ILE A 124 1.00 -3.95 13.89
C ILE A 124 0.03 -5.08 13.58
N PHE A 125 -0.86 -4.92 12.59
CA PHE A 125 -1.83 -5.97 12.26
C PHE A 125 -1.15 -7.25 11.76
N VAL A 126 -0.08 -7.13 10.97
CA VAL A 126 0.69 -8.29 10.53
C VAL A 126 1.37 -8.97 11.71
N ASN A 127 2.11 -8.21 12.52
CA ASN A 127 2.83 -8.75 13.67
C ASN A 127 1.88 -9.43 14.67
N ALA A 128 0.72 -8.82 14.93
CA ALA A 128 -0.33 -9.45 15.73
C ALA A 128 -0.84 -10.75 15.10
N GLY A 129 -1.07 -10.77 13.78
CA GLY A 129 -1.46 -11.98 13.06
C GLY A 129 -0.42 -13.10 13.15
N GLN A 130 0.87 -12.77 13.07
CA GLN A 130 1.98 -13.72 13.17
C GLN A 130 2.06 -14.36 14.54
N VAL A 131 1.96 -13.55 15.60
CA VAL A 131 1.94 -14.04 16.99
C VAL A 131 0.71 -14.91 17.25
N VAL A 132 -0.47 -14.47 16.81
CA VAL A 132 -1.74 -15.17 17.11
C VAL A 132 -1.87 -16.48 16.35
N THR A 133 -1.46 -16.51 15.08
CA THR A 133 -1.60 -17.72 14.25
C THR A 133 -0.47 -18.71 14.44
N GLY A 134 0.77 -18.23 14.64
CA GLY A 134 1.93 -19.10 14.79
C GLY A 134 2.23 -19.98 13.59
N ASN A 135 1.81 -19.57 12.38
CA ASN A 135 1.89 -20.40 11.19
C ASN A 135 3.34 -20.68 10.78
N LEU A 136 3.60 -21.92 10.40
CA LEU A 136 4.94 -22.43 10.11
C LEU A 136 5.38 -22.08 8.69
N ALA A 137 6.57 -21.52 8.57
CA ALA A 137 7.20 -21.20 7.30
C ALA A 137 7.57 -22.48 6.53
N PRO A 138 7.66 -22.44 5.19
CA PRO A 138 8.00 -23.60 4.38
C PRO A 138 9.36 -24.27 4.71
N TYR A 139 10.28 -23.54 5.36
CA TYR A 139 11.59 -24.06 5.78
C TYR A 139 11.64 -24.53 7.26
N PHE A 140 10.50 -24.54 7.96
CA PHE A 140 10.44 -24.77 9.41
C PHE A 140 11.10 -26.07 9.88
N LEU A 141 10.85 -27.21 9.22
CA LEU A 141 11.41 -28.50 9.66
C LEU A 141 12.94 -28.56 9.47
N THR A 142 13.46 -27.84 8.47
CA THR A 142 14.90 -27.75 8.19
C THR A 142 15.65 -27.04 9.32
N VAL A 143 15.04 -26.02 9.92
CA VAL A 143 15.64 -25.27 11.05
C VAL A 143 15.29 -25.90 12.40
N CYS A 144 14.10 -26.48 12.55
CA CYS A 144 13.68 -27.17 13.77
C CYS A 144 14.57 -28.38 14.08
N LYS A 145 15.00 -29.13 13.06
CA LYS A 145 15.82 -30.35 13.21
C LYS A 145 15.22 -31.32 14.25
N PRO A 146 14.00 -31.84 14.02
CA PRO A 146 13.37 -32.75 14.96
C PRO A 146 14.16 -34.07 15.06
N ASN A 147 14.16 -34.69 16.24
CA ASN A 147 14.83 -35.98 16.42
C ASN A 147 14.00 -37.13 15.82
N TYR A 148 14.27 -37.48 14.56
CA TYR A 148 13.61 -38.58 13.85
C TYR A 148 13.89 -39.97 14.44
N THR A 149 14.94 -40.13 15.26
CA THR A 149 15.26 -41.42 15.91
C THR A 149 14.47 -41.65 17.19
N GLY A 150 13.91 -40.59 17.78
CA GLY A 150 13.06 -40.64 18.96
C GLY A 150 11.67 -41.23 18.68
N ASN A 151 10.94 -41.57 19.73
CA ASN A 151 9.59 -42.15 19.61
C ASN A 151 8.56 -41.15 19.06
N ASP A 152 8.84 -39.84 19.13
CA ASP A 152 7.88 -38.80 18.76
C ASP A 152 7.79 -38.50 17.25
N CYS A 153 8.85 -38.78 16.47
CA CYS A 153 8.88 -38.53 15.01
C CYS A 153 9.19 -39.80 14.18
N ARG A 154 8.85 -40.99 14.72
CA ARG A 154 9.14 -42.28 14.06
C ARG A 154 8.14 -42.65 12.97
N ALA A 155 6.88 -42.22 13.08
CA ALA A 155 5.81 -42.59 12.16
C ALA A 155 5.41 -41.43 11.23
N HIS A 156 5.17 -41.75 9.95
CA HIS A 156 4.77 -40.78 8.90
C HIS A 156 3.54 -39.93 9.21
N HIS A 157 2.66 -40.39 10.11
CA HIS A 157 1.37 -39.76 10.40
C HIS A 157 1.29 -39.18 11.81
N GLN A 158 2.43 -39.02 12.50
CA GLN A 158 2.45 -38.52 13.86
C GLN A 158 2.36 -36.99 13.88
N PHE A 159 1.28 -36.49 14.47
CA PHE A 159 1.06 -35.06 14.68
C PHE A 159 1.65 -34.64 16.03
N ILE A 160 2.55 -33.66 15.99
CA ILE A 160 3.22 -33.11 17.15
C ILE A 160 2.53 -31.83 17.59
N ASN A 161 2.09 -31.78 18.84
CA ASN A 161 1.48 -30.58 19.42
C ASN A 161 2.46 -29.71 20.21
N ASN A 162 3.66 -30.22 20.52
CA ASN A 162 4.60 -29.55 21.43
C ASN A 162 5.90 -29.19 20.70
N GLY A 163 6.37 -27.94 20.89
CA GLY A 163 7.58 -27.41 20.25
C GLY A 163 8.92 -27.98 20.76
N ASN A 164 8.90 -28.77 21.83
CA ASN A 164 10.10 -29.26 22.53
C ASN A 164 10.92 -30.32 21.76
N ILE A 165 10.50 -30.67 20.54
CA ILE A 165 11.18 -31.65 19.69
C ILE A 165 12.26 -30.99 18.84
N CYS A 166 12.20 -29.67 18.65
CA CYS A 166 13.20 -28.95 17.87
C CYS A 166 14.53 -28.87 18.62
N THR A 167 15.63 -29.13 17.92
CA THR A 167 17.01 -29.07 18.45
C THR A 167 17.86 -27.97 17.80
N GLY A 168 17.31 -27.27 16.81
CA GLY A 168 17.98 -26.15 16.15
C GLY A 168 18.05 -24.87 17.00
N ASP A 169 18.48 -23.79 16.34
CA ASP A 169 18.58 -22.46 16.94
C ASP A 169 17.19 -21.90 17.26
N VAL A 170 16.98 -21.54 18.53
CA VAL A 170 15.70 -21.06 19.06
C VAL A 170 15.24 -19.80 18.34
N GLU A 171 16.12 -18.85 18.06
CA GLU A 171 15.75 -17.58 17.42
C GLU A 171 15.26 -17.80 15.98
N VAL A 172 15.92 -18.71 15.25
CA VAL A 172 15.56 -19.05 13.88
C VAL A 172 14.25 -19.83 13.83
N ILE A 173 14.03 -20.71 14.82
CA ILE A 173 12.78 -21.47 14.97
C ILE A 173 11.60 -20.53 15.26
N GLU A 174 11.77 -19.57 16.17
CA GLU A 174 10.72 -18.59 16.48
C GLU A 174 10.37 -17.72 15.27
N LYS A 175 11.36 -17.29 14.49
CA LYS A 175 11.13 -16.59 13.22
C LYS A 175 10.39 -17.47 12.21
N ALA A 176 10.74 -18.75 12.12
CA ALA A 176 10.06 -19.71 11.25
C ALA A 176 8.59 -19.98 11.65
N ARG A 177 8.15 -19.57 12.85
CA ARG A 177 6.74 -19.64 13.31
C ARG A 177 5.93 -18.37 13.01
N ARG A 178 6.52 -17.37 12.35
CA ARG A 178 5.89 -16.09 12.04
C ARG A 178 5.60 -15.94 10.54
N SER A 179 5.15 -17.01 9.87
CA SER A 179 4.93 -16.98 8.41
C SER A 179 3.66 -16.24 7.98
N PHE A 180 2.58 -16.30 8.76
CA PHE A 180 1.27 -15.76 8.35
C PHE A 180 0.85 -14.55 9.18
N PRO A 181 0.36 -13.46 8.58
CA PRO A 181 0.40 -13.13 7.15
C PRO A 181 1.80 -12.63 6.73
N SER A 182 2.05 -12.53 5.43
CA SER A 182 3.33 -12.02 4.92
C SER A 182 3.46 -10.50 5.11
N LYS A 183 4.43 -10.10 5.95
CA LYS A 183 4.77 -8.70 6.24
C LYS A 183 5.22 -7.91 5.01
N HIS A 184 6.14 -8.48 4.23
CA HIS A 184 6.67 -7.85 3.02
C HIS A 184 5.55 -7.56 2.01
N ALA A 185 4.63 -8.52 1.81
CA ALA A 185 3.50 -8.37 0.91
C ALA A 185 2.49 -7.31 1.38
N ALA A 186 2.15 -7.29 2.68
CA ALA A 186 1.20 -6.34 3.24
C ALA A 186 1.69 -4.89 3.17
N LEU A 187 2.94 -4.65 3.60
CA LEU A 187 3.53 -3.31 3.59
C LEU A 187 3.75 -2.79 2.16
N SER A 188 4.17 -3.67 1.24
CA SER A 188 4.42 -3.28 -0.15
C SER A 188 3.15 -2.85 -0.87
N ILE A 189 2.07 -3.64 -0.76
CA ILE A 189 0.81 -3.28 -1.43
C ILE A 189 0.15 -2.07 -0.79
N TYR A 190 0.25 -1.92 0.54
CA TYR A 190 -0.26 -0.75 1.25
C TYR A 190 0.39 0.53 0.70
N SER A 191 1.73 0.53 0.61
CA SER A 191 2.51 1.65 0.11
C SER A 191 2.17 1.98 -1.36
N ALA A 192 2.14 0.97 -2.22
CA ALA A 192 1.83 1.13 -3.64
C ALA A 192 0.38 1.63 -3.88
N LEU A 193 -0.59 1.10 -3.15
CA LEU A 193 -1.98 1.54 -3.25
C LEU A 193 -2.18 2.96 -2.74
N TYR A 194 -1.57 3.33 -1.61
CA TYR A 194 -1.64 4.69 -1.10
C TYR A 194 -1.05 5.70 -2.10
N ALA A 195 0.13 5.38 -2.66
CA ALA A 195 0.74 6.20 -3.72
C ALA A 195 -0.16 6.30 -4.95
N THR A 196 -0.73 5.18 -5.40
CA THR A 196 -1.65 5.12 -6.55
C THR A 196 -2.90 5.96 -6.32
N MET A 197 -3.53 5.87 -5.15
CA MET A 197 -4.68 6.71 -4.79
C MET A 197 -4.29 8.18 -4.84
N TYR A 198 -3.18 8.56 -4.21
CA TYR A 198 -2.67 9.93 -4.23
C TYR A 198 -2.44 10.46 -5.66
N ILE A 199 -1.73 9.70 -6.51
CA ILE A 199 -1.49 10.06 -7.91
C ILE A 199 -2.81 10.29 -8.65
N THR A 200 -3.77 9.38 -8.48
CA THR A 200 -5.04 9.38 -9.20
C THR A 200 -5.92 10.58 -8.82
N SER A 201 -5.91 11.01 -7.55
CA SER A 201 -6.74 12.15 -7.13
C SER A 201 -6.07 13.51 -7.24
N THR A 202 -4.76 13.59 -7.06
CA THR A 202 -4.06 14.89 -7.04
C THR A 202 -3.61 15.33 -8.42
N ILE A 203 -3.10 14.42 -9.25
CA ILE A 203 -2.56 14.79 -10.56
C ILE A 203 -3.72 14.87 -11.57
N LYS A 204 -4.34 16.05 -11.71
CA LYS A 204 -5.35 16.33 -12.75
C LYS A 204 -4.77 16.81 -14.08
N THR A 205 -3.45 16.87 -14.19
CA THR A 205 -2.75 17.44 -15.34
C THR A 205 -3.02 16.63 -16.61
N LYS A 206 -3.41 17.32 -17.69
CA LYS A 206 -3.69 16.76 -19.02
C LYS A 206 -2.42 16.40 -19.82
N SER A 207 -1.23 16.75 -19.30
CA SER A 207 0.00 16.84 -20.10
C SER A 207 0.65 15.49 -20.45
N SER A 208 0.34 14.39 -19.76
CA SER A 208 0.77 13.05 -20.19
C SER A 208 -0.32 12.05 -19.87
N ARG A 209 -0.93 11.49 -20.93
CA ARG A 209 -2.02 10.49 -20.82
C ARG A 209 -1.50 9.15 -20.30
N LEU A 210 -0.19 8.88 -20.43
CA LEU A 210 0.42 7.58 -20.10
C LEU A 210 1.28 7.59 -18.83
N ALA A 211 1.83 8.74 -18.39
CA ALA A 211 2.72 8.76 -17.23
C ALA A 211 2.03 8.33 -15.92
N LYS A 212 0.76 8.70 -15.72
CA LYS A 212 0.00 8.31 -14.52
C LYS A 212 -0.24 6.80 -14.44
N PRO A 213 -0.84 6.14 -15.45
CA PRO A 213 -1.05 4.70 -15.38
C PRO A 213 0.27 3.94 -15.31
N VAL A 214 1.34 4.39 -15.97
CA VAL A 214 2.66 3.75 -15.86
C VAL A 214 3.22 3.83 -14.43
N LEU A 215 3.11 4.98 -13.75
CA LEU A 215 3.58 5.13 -12.38
C LEU A 215 2.76 4.28 -11.39
N CYS A 216 1.42 4.28 -11.54
CA CYS A 216 0.55 3.45 -10.71
C CYS A 216 0.80 1.95 -10.94
N LEU A 217 0.83 1.50 -12.20
CA LEU A 217 1.09 0.10 -12.53
C LEU A 217 2.50 -0.32 -12.12
N GLY A 218 3.50 0.54 -12.28
CA GLY A 218 4.87 0.26 -11.86
C GLY A 218 4.99 0.03 -10.36
N THR A 219 4.39 0.90 -9.54
CA THR A 219 4.39 0.74 -8.07
C THR A 219 3.62 -0.52 -7.63
N LEU A 220 2.47 -0.81 -8.24
CA LEU A 220 1.70 -2.02 -7.95
C LEU A 220 2.44 -3.30 -8.38
N CYS A 221 3.11 -3.28 -9.54
CA CYS A 221 3.89 -4.40 -10.04
C CYS A 221 5.09 -4.68 -9.12
N ALA A 222 5.80 -3.63 -8.68
CA ALA A 222 6.88 -3.77 -7.70
C ALA A 222 6.40 -4.38 -6.37
N ALA A 223 5.23 -3.96 -5.87
CA ALA A 223 4.63 -4.53 -4.67
C ALA A 223 4.28 -6.02 -4.85
N PHE A 224 3.71 -6.37 -6.01
CA PHE A 224 3.38 -7.75 -6.35
C PHE A 224 4.62 -8.64 -6.42
N LEU A 225 5.68 -8.19 -7.10
CA LEU A 225 6.96 -8.90 -7.19
C LEU A 225 7.62 -9.09 -5.82
N THR A 226 7.49 -8.12 -4.91
CA THR A 226 7.98 -8.25 -3.53
C THR A 226 7.32 -9.44 -2.81
N GLY A 227 6.02 -9.64 -2.99
CA GLY A 227 5.31 -10.80 -2.43
C GLY A 227 5.73 -12.11 -3.09
N LEU A 228 5.88 -12.13 -4.42
CA LEU A 228 6.34 -13.32 -5.14
C LEU A 228 7.75 -13.77 -4.71
N ASN A 229 8.66 -12.82 -4.48
CA ASN A 229 10.01 -13.14 -4.02
C ASN A 229 9.99 -13.91 -2.68
N ARG A 230 9.06 -13.61 -1.78
CA ARG A 230 8.93 -14.36 -0.51
C ARG A 230 8.53 -15.81 -0.71
N VAL A 231 7.72 -16.10 -1.73
CA VAL A 231 7.35 -17.48 -2.10
C VAL A 231 8.55 -18.17 -2.76
N SER A 232 9.23 -17.49 -3.69
CA SER A 232 10.40 -18.01 -4.39
C SER A 232 11.55 -18.37 -3.44
N GLU A 233 11.72 -17.61 -2.36
CA GLU A 233 12.72 -17.88 -1.30
C GLU A 233 12.22 -18.86 -0.23
N TYR A 234 11.04 -19.47 -0.39
CA TYR A 234 10.44 -20.37 0.59
C TYR A 234 10.22 -19.74 1.97
N ARG A 235 10.21 -18.42 2.08
CA ARG A 235 10.01 -17.73 3.36
C ARG A 235 8.55 -17.64 3.76
N ASN A 236 7.64 -17.70 2.80
CA ASN A 236 6.20 -17.65 3.02
C ASN A 236 5.47 -18.60 2.06
N HIS A 237 4.32 -19.11 2.49
CA HIS A 237 3.40 -19.80 1.57
C HIS A 237 2.68 -18.79 0.69
N CYS A 238 2.16 -19.23 -0.47
CA CYS A 238 1.34 -18.38 -1.34
C CYS A 238 0.13 -17.80 -0.60
N SER A 239 -0.51 -18.58 0.28
CA SER A 239 -1.63 -18.15 1.13
C SER A 239 -1.26 -16.97 2.03
N ASP A 240 -0.06 -16.99 2.60
CA ASP A 240 0.42 -15.96 3.52
C ASP A 240 0.62 -14.63 2.78
N VAL A 241 1.12 -14.71 1.55
CA VAL A 241 1.31 -13.55 0.66
C VAL A 241 -0.02 -12.96 0.22
N ILE A 242 -0.98 -13.81 -0.18
CA ILE A 242 -2.33 -13.36 -0.55
C ILE A 242 -3.03 -12.68 0.65
N ALA A 243 -2.96 -13.28 1.84
CA ALA A 243 -3.51 -12.68 3.05
C ALA A 243 -2.84 -11.33 3.38
N GLY A 244 -1.51 -11.24 3.23
CA GLY A 244 -0.78 -9.99 3.35
C GLY A 244 -1.28 -8.93 2.36
N PHE A 245 -1.47 -9.30 1.09
CA PHE A 245 -1.99 -8.36 0.09
C PHE A 245 -3.41 -7.88 0.41
N ILE A 246 -4.29 -8.77 0.86
CA ILE A 246 -5.65 -8.40 1.28
C ILE A 246 -5.61 -7.43 2.46
N LEU A 247 -4.81 -7.72 3.48
CA LEU A 247 -4.67 -6.90 4.67
C LEU A 247 -4.16 -5.49 4.33
N GLY A 248 -3.05 -5.39 3.61
CA GLY A 248 -2.47 -4.10 3.21
C GLY A 248 -3.42 -3.28 2.33
N SER A 249 -4.13 -3.95 1.43
CA SER A 249 -5.15 -3.31 0.59
C SER A 249 -6.33 -2.78 1.40
N ALA A 250 -6.83 -3.56 2.37
CA ALA A 250 -7.91 -3.14 3.25
C ALA A 250 -7.55 -1.90 4.06
N VAL A 251 -6.35 -1.86 4.64
CA VAL A 251 -5.86 -0.68 5.38
C VAL A 251 -5.71 0.54 4.47
N ALA A 252 -5.12 0.36 3.28
CA ALA A 252 -4.96 1.45 2.31
C ALA A 252 -6.31 2.04 1.88
N LEU A 253 -7.27 1.18 1.54
CA LEU A 253 -8.62 1.60 1.13
C LEU A 253 -9.38 2.27 2.27
N PHE A 254 -9.28 1.73 3.49
CA PHE A 254 -9.90 2.35 4.67
C PHE A 254 -9.36 3.77 4.90
N LEU A 255 -8.04 3.96 4.90
CA LEU A 255 -7.45 5.28 5.12
C LEU A 255 -7.69 6.23 3.95
N GLY A 256 -7.58 5.75 2.71
CA GLY A 256 -7.85 6.55 1.52
C GLY A 256 -9.31 7.02 1.47
N ILE A 257 -10.26 6.10 1.58
CA ILE A 257 -11.68 6.40 1.37
C ILE A 257 -12.29 7.08 2.61
N CYS A 258 -12.03 6.56 3.80
CA CYS A 258 -12.71 7.00 5.03
C CYS A 258 -12.00 8.15 5.73
N VAL A 259 -10.65 8.20 5.74
CA VAL A 259 -9.91 9.21 6.54
C VAL A 259 -9.55 10.43 5.70
N VAL A 260 -9.02 10.21 4.50
CA VAL A 260 -8.55 11.35 3.70
C VAL A 260 -9.70 12.12 3.07
N HIS A 261 -10.90 11.54 2.91
CA HIS A 261 -12.15 12.13 2.37
C HIS A 261 -12.05 12.85 1.01
N ASN A 262 -10.85 13.11 0.50
CA ASN A 262 -10.54 13.77 -0.76
C ASN A 262 -10.53 12.80 -1.96
N PHE A 263 -10.55 11.49 -1.71
CA PHE A 263 -10.52 10.44 -2.74
C PHE A 263 -11.91 10.00 -3.19
N LYS A 264 -12.99 10.50 -2.57
CA LYS A 264 -14.34 10.40 -3.14
C LYS A 264 -14.35 11.26 -4.41
N GLY A 265 -14.10 10.61 -5.54
CA GLY A 265 -14.49 11.15 -6.84
C GLY A 265 -15.92 11.64 -6.71
N SER A 266 -16.18 12.83 -7.24
CA SER A 266 -17.52 13.40 -7.35
C SER A 266 -18.44 12.34 -7.93
N HIS A 267 -19.16 11.61 -7.07
CA HIS A 267 -20.35 10.92 -7.50
C HIS A 267 -21.23 12.04 -8.02
N ALA A 268 -21.37 12.10 -9.34
CA ALA A 268 -22.47 12.81 -9.95
C ALA A 268 -23.72 12.30 -9.24
N ALA A 269 -24.30 13.15 -8.39
CA ALA A 269 -25.65 12.90 -7.91
C ALA A 269 -26.50 12.66 -9.16
N PRO A 270 -27.33 11.61 -9.21
CA PRO A 270 -28.28 11.49 -10.30
C PRO A 270 -29.14 12.75 -10.26
N SER A 271 -28.99 13.59 -11.28
CA SER A 271 -29.88 14.70 -11.50
C SER A 271 -31.29 14.11 -11.60
N LYS A 272 -32.14 14.45 -10.64
CA LYS A 272 -33.58 14.20 -10.77
C LYS A 272 -34.00 14.83 -12.11
N PRO A 273 -34.60 14.08 -13.05
CA PRO A 273 -35.16 14.69 -14.23
C PRO A 273 -36.26 15.66 -13.78
N LYS A 274 -36.16 16.92 -14.21
CA LYS A 274 -37.28 17.87 -14.16
C LYS A 274 -38.44 17.27 -14.98
N PRO A 275 -39.71 17.42 -14.56
CA PRO A 275 -40.82 17.03 -15.41
C PRO A 275 -40.79 17.88 -16.69
N GLU A 276 -40.69 17.22 -17.84
CA GLU A 276 -40.79 17.87 -19.15
C GLU A 276 -42.26 18.16 -19.49
N ASP A 277 -42.51 19.41 -19.87
CA ASP A 277 -43.75 19.93 -20.42
C ASP A 277 -43.88 19.46 -21.89
N PRO A 278 -44.95 18.73 -22.27
CA PRO A 278 -45.03 18.09 -23.58
C PRO A 278 -45.56 19.09 -24.62
N ARG A 279 -44.71 19.97 -25.13
CA ARG A 279 -44.98 20.75 -26.36
C ARG A 279 -43.69 21.34 -26.94
N GLY A 280 -43.10 20.67 -27.93
CA GLY A 280 -42.02 21.25 -28.74
C GLY A 280 -41.16 20.20 -29.45
N MET A 281 -41.69 19.61 -30.53
CA MET A 281 -40.91 18.73 -31.41
C MET A 281 -39.89 19.56 -32.22
N PRO A 282 -38.58 19.22 -32.27
CA PRO A 282 -37.64 19.89 -33.16
C PRO A 282 -37.55 19.18 -34.52
N LEU A 283 -37.69 19.95 -35.60
CA LEU A 283 -37.46 19.52 -36.98
C LEU A 283 -35.94 19.47 -37.25
N MET A 284 -35.45 18.33 -37.72
CA MET A 284 -34.06 18.12 -38.15
C MET A 284 -33.73 18.92 -39.42
N ALA A 285 -32.59 19.61 -39.44
CA ALA A 285 -32.00 20.17 -40.67
C ALA A 285 -30.56 19.64 -40.84
N PHE A 286 -30.30 19.00 -41.99
CA PHE A 286 -29.02 18.44 -42.39
C PHE A 286 -28.02 19.51 -42.88
N PRO A 287 -26.70 19.27 -42.86
CA PRO A 287 -25.69 20.26 -43.22
C PRO A 287 -25.53 20.42 -44.74
N ARG A 288 -25.44 21.68 -45.20
CA ARG A 288 -25.27 22.09 -46.59
C ARG A 288 -23.78 22.05 -46.97
N VAL A 289 -23.44 21.29 -48.02
CA VAL A 289 -22.10 21.26 -48.64
C VAL A 289 -22.10 22.30 -49.77
N GLU A 290 -21.18 23.25 -49.73
CA GLU A 290 -20.94 24.22 -50.82
C GLU A 290 -20.06 23.59 -51.91
N SER A 291 -20.53 23.67 -53.15
CA SER A 291 -19.81 23.26 -54.36
C SER A 291 -19.43 24.51 -55.17
N PRO A 292 -18.21 24.60 -55.73
CA PRO A 292 -17.68 25.81 -56.36
C PRO A 292 -17.97 25.80 -57.87
N LEU A 293 -18.96 26.56 -58.33
CA LEU A 293 -19.14 26.80 -59.78
C LEU A 293 -19.98 28.04 -60.14
N GLU A 294 -19.67 29.22 -59.60
CA GLU A 294 -20.14 30.49 -60.17
C GLU A 294 -19.07 31.59 -60.07
N THR A 295 -17.90 31.33 -60.64
CA THR A 295 -17.02 32.38 -61.15
C THR A 295 -16.96 32.19 -62.65
N LEU A 296 -17.86 32.85 -63.40
CA LEU A 296 -17.76 33.25 -64.82
C LEU A 296 -19.13 33.74 -65.33
N SER A 297 -19.61 34.88 -64.83
CA SER A 297 -20.59 35.72 -65.52
C SER A 297 -20.58 37.13 -64.93
N ALA A 298 -19.45 37.81 -65.10
CA ALA A 298 -19.35 39.26 -64.95
C ALA A 298 -18.05 39.76 -65.61
N GLN A 299 -17.94 39.57 -66.93
CA GLN A 299 -17.32 40.54 -67.84
C GLN A 299 -17.74 40.27 -69.28
#